data_AF-A0A4P7RW89-F1
#
_entry.id   AF-A0A4P7RW89-F1
#
_cell.length_a   1.000
_cell.length_b   1.000
_cell.length_c   1.000
_cell.angle_alpha   90.00
_cell.angle_beta   90.00
_cell.angle_gamma   90.00
#
_symmetry.space_group_name_H-M   'P 1'
#
loop_
_entity.id
_entity.type
_entity.pdbx_description
1 polymer ?
#
loop_
_entity_poly.entity_id
_entity_poly.type
_entity_poly.pdbx_seq_one_letter_code
_entity_poly.pdbx_strand_id
1 'polypeptide(L)'
;MAVVAAALALGPLGSGAAHAETPAERAWRNYELLHSGAKKPSDLSDVERRELAALLQLMREDRNADRRTPRQRCIDEEVEREGGNPSDLAMRVIDLKCSQR
;
A
#
# COMPACT_ATOMS: atom_id res chain seq x y z
N MET A 1 43.38 50.66 -20.41
CA MET A 1 42.08 50.44 -19.73
C MET A 1 41.20 49.57 -20.61
N ALA A 2 40.24 48.88 -19.99
CA ALA A 2 39.20 47.99 -20.54
C ALA A 2 39.58 46.49 -20.65
N VAL A 3 39.25 45.77 -19.57
CA VAL A 3 39.10 44.31 -19.51
C VAL A 3 37.69 44.00 -20.01
N VAL A 4 37.56 43.19 -21.06
CA VAL A 4 36.26 42.68 -21.51
C VAL A 4 36.02 41.34 -20.82
N ALA A 5 35.17 41.34 -19.80
CA ALA A 5 34.72 40.14 -19.12
C ALA A 5 33.62 39.45 -19.95
N ALA A 6 33.97 38.34 -20.59
CA ALA A 6 32.98 37.44 -21.19
C ALA A 6 32.36 36.59 -20.08
N ALA A 7 31.24 37.05 -19.53
CA ALA A 7 30.41 36.24 -18.64
C ALA A 7 29.67 35.19 -19.48
N LEU A 8 30.25 34.00 -19.59
CA LEU A 8 29.52 32.80 -20.00
C LEU A 8 28.48 32.49 -18.92
N ALA A 9 27.26 32.96 -19.14
CA ALA A 9 26.10 32.53 -18.37
C ALA A 9 25.82 31.06 -18.70
N LEU A 10 26.45 30.15 -17.95
CA LEU A 10 25.91 28.81 -17.75
C LEU A 10 24.62 28.97 -16.94
N GLY A 11 23.50 29.14 -17.65
CA GLY A 11 22.19 28.91 -17.05
C GLY A 11 22.11 27.44 -16.64
N PRO A 12 21.72 27.12 -15.40
CA PRO A 12 21.39 25.75 -15.08
C PRO A 12 20.16 25.40 -15.91
N LEU A 13 20.32 24.45 -16.84
CA LEU A 13 19.24 23.66 -17.40
C LEU A 13 18.63 22.85 -16.25
N GLY A 14 17.84 23.54 -15.42
CA GLY A 14 16.92 22.93 -14.49
C GLY A 14 15.77 22.33 -15.29
N SER A 15 16.05 21.24 -16.00
CA SER A 15 15.04 20.34 -16.57
C SER A 15 14.39 19.58 -15.42
N GLY A 16 13.69 20.29 -14.53
CA GLY A 16 12.70 19.69 -13.68
C GLY A 16 11.53 19.29 -14.57
N ALA A 17 11.57 18.08 -15.12
CA ALA A 17 10.36 17.48 -15.66
C ALA A 17 9.35 17.48 -14.52
N ALA A 18 8.34 18.36 -14.62
CA ALA A 18 7.15 18.27 -13.77
C ALA A 18 6.53 16.91 -14.08
N HIS A 19 6.84 15.90 -13.25
CA HIS A 19 6.23 14.59 -13.37
C HIS A 19 4.72 14.81 -13.23
N ALA A 20 3.98 14.52 -14.30
CA ALA A 20 2.53 14.59 -14.28
C ALA A 20 2.02 13.62 -13.21
N GLU A 21 1.14 14.12 -12.34
CA GLU A 21 0.57 13.32 -11.26
C GLU A 21 -0.14 12.08 -11.82
N THR A 22 0.25 10.92 -11.30
CA THR A 22 -0.33 9.64 -11.65
C THR A 22 -1.76 9.52 -11.11
N PRO A 23 -2.62 8.69 -11.73
CA PRO A 23 -3.94 8.36 -11.19
C PRO A 23 -3.92 7.88 -9.73
N ALA A 24 -2.88 7.11 -9.35
CA ALA A 24 -2.75 6.58 -7.99
C ALA A 24 -2.44 7.69 -6.96
N GLU A 25 -1.53 8.60 -7.28
CA GLU A 25 -1.20 9.75 -6.41
C GLU A 25 -2.42 10.66 -6.22
N ARG A 26 -3.15 10.92 -7.32
CA ARG A 26 -4.38 11.71 -7.27
C ARG A 26 -5.46 11.05 -6.43
N ALA A 27 -5.64 9.73 -6.55
CA ALA A 27 -6.59 8.97 -5.74
C ALA A 27 -6.24 9.05 -4.24
N TRP A 28 -4.96 8.89 -3.89
CA TRP A 28 -4.49 8.99 -2.51
C TRP A 28 -4.73 10.37 -1.91
N ARG A 29 -4.35 11.44 -2.63
CA ARG A 29 -4.61 12.80 -2.16
C ARG A 29 -6.11 13.06 -1.99
N ASN A 30 -6.94 12.63 -2.94
CA ASN A 30 -8.39 12.78 -2.82
C ASN A 30 -8.96 11.97 -1.64
N TYR A 31 -8.44 10.78 -1.37
CA TYR A 31 -8.80 9.99 -0.18
C TYR A 31 -8.49 10.77 1.12
N GLU A 32 -7.31 11.37 1.24
CA GLU A 32 -6.93 12.18 2.40
C GLU A 32 -7.81 13.42 2.57
N LEU A 33 -8.15 14.11 1.47
CA LEU A 33 -9.04 15.27 1.50
C LEU A 33 -10.47 14.91 1.93
N LEU A 34 -10.97 13.74 1.52
CA LEU A 34 -12.28 13.25 1.99
C LEU A 34 -12.22 12.85 3.46
N HIS A 35 -11.15 12.17 3.88
CA HIS A 35 -10.97 11.71 5.25
C HIS A 35 -10.84 12.88 6.24
N SER A 36 -10.13 13.93 5.85
CA SER A 36 -10.01 15.18 6.62
C SER A 36 -11.25 16.09 6.55
N GLY A 37 -12.23 15.76 5.69
CA GLY A 37 -13.42 16.57 5.48
C GLY A 37 -13.20 17.84 4.63
N ALA A 38 -11.99 18.04 4.09
CA ALA A 38 -11.65 19.16 3.23
C ALA A 38 -12.34 19.10 1.85
N LYS A 39 -12.72 17.89 1.40
CA LYS A 39 -13.59 17.66 0.24
C LYS A 39 -14.79 16.80 0.63
N LYS A 40 -15.89 16.96 -0.10
CA LYS A 40 -17.03 16.04 -0.08
C LYS A 40 -16.99 15.09 -1.29
N PRO A 41 -17.65 13.91 -1.22
CA PRO A 41 -17.73 13.00 -2.36
C PRO A 41 -18.36 13.64 -3.62
N SER A 42 -19.25 14.62 -3.44
CA SER A 42 -19.87 15.40 -4.52
C SER A 42 -18.86 16.25 -5.30
N ASP A 43 -17.72 16.58 -4.69
CA ASP A 43 -16.72 17.49 -5.25
C ASP A 43 -15.73 16.76 -6.18
N LEU A 44 -15.86 15.45 -6.29
CA LEU A 44 -15.05 14.61 -7.18
C LEU A 44 -15.68 14.52 -8.57
N SER A 45 -14.85 14.61 -9.60
CA SER A 45 -15.23 14.25 -10.96
C SER A 45 -15.46 12.74 -11.10
N ASP A 46 -16.09 12.31 -12.19
CA ASP A 46 -16.28 10.88 -12.49
C ASP A 46 -14.97 10.11 -12.61
N VAL A 47 -13.92 10.76 -13.14
CA VAL A 47 -12.58 10.16 -13.24
C VAL A 47 -12.02 9.93 -11.84
N GLU A 48 -12.03 10.95 -10.99
CA GLU A 48 -11.51 10.84 -9.62
C GLU A 48 -12.31 9.84 -8.78
N ARG A 49 -13.63 9.73 -8.99
CA ARG A 49 -14.46 8.71 -8.34
C ARG A 49 -14.00 7.30 -8.71
N ARG A 50 -13.68 7.04 -9.99
CA ARG A 50 -13.18 5.73 -10.43
C ARG A 50 -11.79 5.44 -9.88
N GLU A 51 -10.90 6.44 -9.91
CA GLU A 51 -9.55 6.33 -9.34
C GLU A 51 -9.60 6.01 -7.83
N LEU A 52 -10.47 6.70 -7.08
CA LEU A 52 -10.70 6.43 -5.66
C LEU A 52 -11.28 5.03 -5.42
N ALA A 53 -12.24 4.59 -6.24
CA ALA A 53 -12.80 3.24 -6.11
C ALA A 53 -11.73 2.15 -6.33
N ALA A 54 -10.84 2.34 -7.30
CA ALA A 54 -9.71 1.44 -7.53
C ALA A 54 -8.76 1.40 -6.32
N LEU A 55 -8.43 2.56 -5.74
CA LEU A 55 -7.61 2.63 -4.53
C LEU A 55 -8.27 1.89 -3.35
N LEU A 56 -9.55 2.14 -3.08
CA LEU A 56 -10.28 1.49 -1.98
C LEU A 56 -10.38 -0.02 -2.15
N GLN A 57 -10.45 -0.50 -3.40
CA GLN A 57 -10.40 -1.92 -3.71
C GLN A 57 -9.03 -2.51 -3.35
N LEU A 58 -7.93 -1.88 -3.76
CA LEU A 58 -6.57 -2.31 -3.38
C LEU A 58 -6.38 -2.35 -1.86
N MET A 59 -6.88 -1.33 -1.14
CA MET A 59 -6.82 -1.31 0.33
C MET A 59 -7.66 -2.42 0.99
N ARG A 60 -8.72 -2.89 0.33
CA ARG A 60 -9.51 -4.04 0.80
C ARG A 60 -8.75 -5.34 0.56
N GLU A 61 -8.13 -5.49 -0.60
CA GLU A 61 -7.33 -6.66 -0.96
C GLU A 61 -6.13 -6.81 -0.03
N ASP A 62 -5.41 -5.72 0.26
CA ASP A 62 -4.27 -5.75 1.20
C ASP A 62 -4.70 -6.11 2.63
N ARG A 63 -5.85 -5.61 3.10
CA ARG A 63 -6.39 -5.98 4.42
C ARG A 63 -6.80 -7.44 4.53
N ASN A 64 -7.26 -8.03 3.42
CA ASN A 64 -7.68 -9.43 3.35
C ASN A 64 -6.53 -10.36 2.92
N ALA A 65 -5.35 -9.83 2.64
CA ALA A 65 -4.20 -10.63 2.27
C ALA A 65 -3.79 -11.51 3.45
N ASP A 66 -3.76 -12.82 3.25
CA ASP A 66 -3.25 -13.74 4.25
C ASP A 66 -1.73 -13.57 4.38
N ARG A 67 -1.31 -12.88 5.43
CA ARG A 67 0.10 -12.62 5.75
C ARG A 67 0.74 -13.75 6.58
N ARG A 68 0.00 -14.81 6.90
CA ARG A 68 0.53 -15.95 7.67
C ARG A 68 1.53 -16.73 6.83
N THR A 69 2.63 -17.13 7.46
CA THR A 69 3.57 -18.08 6.88
C THR A 69 2.89 -19.44 6.63
N PRO A 70 3.42 -20.28 5.71
CA PRO A 70 2.87 -21.61 5.49
C PRO A 70 2.73 -22.44 6.77
N ARG A 71 3.69 -22.31 7.69
CA ARG A 71 3.67 -22.97 9.00
C ARG A 71 2.54 -22.47 9.89
N GLN A 72 2.34 -21.16 9.98
CA GLN A 72 1.24 -20.57 10.77
C GLN A 72 -0.12 -21.02 10.23
N ARG A 73 -0.31 -21.04 8.91
CA ARG A 73 -1.56 -21.56 8.32
C ARG A 73 -1.79 -23.03 8.69
N CYS A 74 -0.76 -23.86 8.60
CA CYS A 74 -0.85 -25.25 9.03
C CYS A 74 -1.26 -25.37 10.50
N ILE A 75 -0.65 -24.58 11.40
CA ILE A 75 -0.99 -24.62 12.82
C ILE A 75 -2.46 -24.21 13.03
N ASP A 76 -2.89 -23.09 12.45
CA ASP A 76 -4.27 -22.60 12.58
C ASP A 76 -5.28 -23.64 12.08
N GLU A 77 -5.03 -24.27 10.92
CA GLU A 77 -5.88 -25.31 10.34
C GLU A 77 -5.98 -26.56 11.23
N GLU A 78 -4.87 -26.98 11.86
CA GLU A 78 -4.89 -28.14 12.76
C GLU A 78 -5.54 -27.81 14.11
N VAL A 79 -5.33 -26.60 14.64
CA VAL A 79 -6.01 -26.12 15.86
C VAL A 79 -7.52 -26.08 15.64
N GLU A 80 -7.97 -25.57 14.49
CA GLU A 80 -9.39 -25.56 14.13
C GLU A 80 -9.94 -27.00 14.00
N ARG A 81 -9.18 -27.92 13.42
CA ARG A 81 -9.55 -29.34 13.32
C ARG A 81 -9.69 -30.02 14.69
N GLU A 82 -8.88 -29.63 15.67
CA GLU A 82 -8.97 -30.08 17.07
C GLU A 82 -10.09 -29.37 17.87
N GLY A 83 -10.94 -28.57 17.23
CA GLY A 83 -12.04 -27.85 17.89
C GLY A 83 -11.64 -26.54 18.56
N GLY A 84 -10.48 -25.98 18.20
CA GLY A 84 -10.01 -24.66 18.60
C GLY A 84 -9.35 -24.57 19.98
N ASN A 85 -9.40 -25.64 20.78
CA ASN A 85 -8.77 -25.68 22.10
C ASN A 85 -8.01 -27.00 22.36
N PRO A 86 -6.94 -27.26 21.59
CA PRO A 86 -6.11 -28.45 21.76
C PRO A 86 -5.43 -28.49 23.13
N SER A 87 -5.28 -29.69 23.68
CA SER A 87 -4.43 -29.92 24.86
C SER A 87 -2.95 -29.61 24.56
N ASP A 88 -2.14 -29.44 25.60
CA ASP A 88 -0.68 -29.21 25.45
C ASP A 88 0.01 -30.30 24.63
N LEU A 89 -0.41 -31.56 24.80
CA LEU A 89 0.11 -32.67 24.01
C LEU A 89 -0.29 -32.55 22.54
N ALA A 90 -1.57 -32.24 22.28
CA ALA A 90 -2.07 -32.03 20.92
C ALA A 90 -1.33 -30.87 20.24
N MET A 91 -1.08 -29.76 20.94
CA MET A 91 -0.30 -28.64 20.41
C MET A 91 1.12 -29.04 20.02
N ARG A 92 1.80 -29.87 20.82
CA ARG A 92 3.15 -30.37 20.46
C ARG A 92 3.12 -31.26 19.22
N VAL A 93 2.09 -32.08 19.06
CA VAL A 93 1.91 -32.91 17.87
C VAL A 93 1.63 -32.04 16.64
N ILE A 94 0.79 -31.00 16.76
CA ILE A 94 0.53 -30.03 15.70
C ILE A 94 1.83 -29.32 15.29
N ASP A 95 2.62 -28.84 16.26
CA ASP A 95 3.88 -28.16 16.00
C ASP A 95 4.88 -29.05 15.23
N LEU A 96 4.98 -30.32 15.64
CA LEU A 96 5.80 -31.32 14.96
C LEU A 96 5.29 -31.62 13.54
N LYS A 97 3.97 -31.69 13.34
CA LYS A 97 3.36 -31.89 12.01
C LYS A 97 3.65 -30.71 11.08
N CYS A 98 3.53 -29.49 11.57
CA CYS A 98 3.67 -28.27 10.77
C CYS A 98 5.12 -27.80 10.57
N SER A 99 6.07 -28.27 11.37
CA SER A 99 7.51 -27.99 11.19
C SER A 99 8.17 -28.81 10.08
N GLN A 100 7.58 -29.94 9.69
CA GLN A 100 8.12 -30.85 8.67
C GLN A 100 7.58 -30.58 7.26
N ARG A 101 6.97 -29.41 7.04
CA ARG A 101 6.22 -29.07 5.82
C ARG A 101 6.92 -28.04 4.96
#